data_AF-A0A371D2B7-F1
#
_entry.id   AF-A0A371D2B7-F1
#
_cell.length_a   1.000
_cell.length_b   1.000
_cell.length_c   1.000
_cell.angle_alpha   90.00
_cell.angle_beta   90.00
_cell.angle_gamma   90.00
#
_symmetry.space_group_name_H-M   'P 1'
#
loop_
_entity.id
_entity.type
_entity.pdbx_description
1 polymer ?
#
loop_
_entity_poly.entity_id
_entity_poly.type
_entity_poly.pdbx_seq_one_letter_code
_entity_poly.pdbx_strand_id
1 'polypeptide(L)'
;MFLMGGQFTHHIPPTAHWQNKQLRYACAQLWEDPRDRLERLHHRLGCESLLDRGFNVRGTVRSYTKGAQLQEIFNDYGDRFEFVIVADIAKKGAFDETVKDVDAIAHTASPLAMNAAEPDELIVPAVNGTTGLLASARQFATTVKRVILTSTGTAIASPTAEPRTVDESDWNETAVREVREKGREASQIETYRASKTLAERAAWEWYDVHVNTGTSWVDVRDVAEAHVLALLKPEAGGERIVVTSGPFKWQDLILAARRVEGDEIPIGNTSYDPSKTVHFIRYRTEREERILGLEHRSLDETTRDLLRAP
;
A
#
# COMPACT_ATOMS: atom_id res chain seq x y z
N MET A 1 2.91 -23.10 -1.97
CA MET A 1 2.07 -22.50 -0.91
C MET A 1 2.03 -21.00 -1.16
N PHE A 2 0.85 -20.45 -1.43
CA PHE A 2 0.65 -19.00 -1.57
C PHE A 2 0.54 -18.38 -0.18
N LEU A 3 1.29 -17.32 0.06
CA LEU A 3 1.12 -16.45 1.21
C LEU A 3 0.59 -15.12 0.66
N MET A 4 -0.56 -14.65 1.12
CA MET A 4 -0.95 -13.26 0.89
C MET A 4 -0.15 -12.39 1.87
N GLY A 5 1.10 -12.13 1.50
CA GLY A 5 1.96 -11.21 2.23
C GLY A 5 1.55 -9.78 1.92
N GLY A 6 0.89 -9.09 2.86
CA GLY A 6 0.44 -7.72 2.67
C GLY A 6 -1.03 -7.61 2.27
N GLN A 7 -1.92 -7.73 3.25
CA GLN A 7 -3.25 -7.12 3.17
C GLN A 7 -3.18 -5.71 3.76
N PHE A 8 -3.03 -4.70 2.91
CA PHE A 8 -3.28 -3.31 3.32
C PHE A 8 -4.79 -3.09 3.30
N THR A 9 -5.50 -3.61 4.31
CA THR A 9 -6.97 -3.67 4.31
C THR A 9 -7.61 -3.11 5.56
N HIS A 10 -8.74 -2.42 5.36
CA HIS A 10 -9.88 -2.42 6.29
C HIS A 10 -10.15 -3.84 6.80
N HIS A 11 -10.26 -4.03 8.12
CA HIS A 11 -10.76 -5.28 8.72
C HIS A 11 -12.22 -5.46 8.28
N ILE A 12 -12.58 -6.63 7.73
CA ILE A 12 -13.92 -6.90 7.22
C ILE A 12 -14.61 -7.88 8.17
N PRO A 13 -15.69 -7.48 8.88
CA PRO A 13 -16.42 -8.41 9.72
C PRO A 13 -17.12 -9.51 8.89
N PRO A 14 -17.31 -10.72 9.44
CA PRO A 14 -17.87 -11.88 8.71
C PRO A 14 -19.28 -11.67 8.15
N THR A 15 -19.98 -10.64 8.63
CA THR A 15 -21.39 -10.32 8.32
C THR A 15 -21.55 -9.26 7.23
N ALA A 16 -20.46 -8.78 6.61
CA ALA A 16 -20.56 -7.89 5.45
C ALA A 16 -21.15 -8.66 4.26
N HIS A 17 -22.48 -8.71 4.20
CA HIS A 17 -23.21 -9.11 3.02
C HIS A 17 -22.81 -8.15 1.89
N TRP A 18 -22.04 -8.65 0.93
CA TRP A 18 -21.58 -7.97 -0.28
C TRP A 18 -22.73 -7.62 -1.25
N GLN A 19 -23.91 -7.30 -0.76
CA GLN A 19 -25.09 -6.99 -1.56
C GLN A 19 -24.94 -5.64 -2.32
N ASN A 20 -23.99 -4.78 -1.94
CA ASN A 20 -23.77 -3.46 -2.57
C ASN A 20 -22.31 -3.23 -3.05
N LYS A 21 -21.75 -4.16 -3.85
CA LYS A 21 -20.56 -4.00 -4.73
C LYS A 21 -19.77 -2.65 -4.62
N GLN A 22 -19.00 -2.45 -3.54
CA GLN A 22 -18.25 -1.20 -3.30
C GLN A 22 -16.92 -1.10 -4.06
N LEU A 23 -16.46 -2.22 -4.65
CA LEU A 23 -15.36 -2.24 -5.61
C LEU A 23 -16.00 -2.39 -6.99
N ARG A 24 -15.68 -1.49 -7.92
CA ARG A 24 -16.14 -1.53 -9.30
C ARG A 24 -15.03 -2.04 -10.21
N TYR A 25 -13.77 -1.78 -9.84
CA TYR A 25 -12.65 -1.94 -10.76
C TYR A 25 -11.36 -2.42 -10.07
N ALA A 26 -10.78 -3.53 -10.54
CA ALA A 26 -9.57 -4.14 -9.98
C ALA A 26 -8.43 -4.25 -10.99
N CYS A 27 -7.23 -3.80 -10.61
CA CYS A 27 -6.01 -4.04 -11.39
C CYS A 27 -5.39 -5.38 -10.95
N ALA A 28 -5.21 -6.31 -11.87
CA ALA A 28 -4.58 -7.60 -11.62
C ALA A 28 -3.53 -7.89 -12.68
N GLN A 29 -2.37 -8.41 -12.29
CA GLN A 29 -1.32 -8.71 -13.25
C GLN A 29 -1.40 -10.17 -13.70
N LEU A 30 -1.21 -10.39 -14.99
CA LEU A 30 -1.37 -11.69 -15.61
C LEU A 30 -0.01 -12.17 -16.13
N TRP A 31 0.45 -13.31 -15.60
CA TRP A 31 1.69 -13.97 -16.01
C TRP A 31 1.35 -15.31 -16.67
N GLU A 32 1.96 -15.61 -17.81
CA GLU A 32 1.88 -16.95 -18.40
C GLU A 32 3.17 -17.30 -19.17
N ASP A 33 3.92 -18.29 -18.66
CA ASP A 33 4.79 -19.12 -19.52
C ASP A 33 3.87 -20.05 -20.35
N PRO A 34 3.89 -19.97 -21.69
CA PRO A 34 3.06 -20.81 -22.55
C PRO A 34 3.32 -22.33 -22.43
N ARG A 35 4.34 -22.76 -21.67
CA ARG A 35 4.71 -24.16 -21.47
C ARG A 35 4.14 -24.79 -20.19
N ASP A 36 3.66 -23.99 -19.23
CA ASP A 36 3.11 -24.52 -17.98
C ASP A 36 1.57 -24.55 -18.01
N ARG A 37 0.97 -25.66 -17.60
CA ARG A 37 -0.49 -25.87 -17.57
C ARG A 37 -1.10 -25.39 -16.25
N LEU A 38 -0.31 -25.34 -15.18
CA LEU A 38 -0.73 -24.91 -13.84
C LEU A 38 -0.73 -23.37 -13.71
N GLU A 39 0.24 -22.69 -14.30
CA GLU A 39 0.28 -21.21 -14.27
C GLU A 39 -0.87 -20.57 -15.06
N ARG A 40 -1.25 -21.18 -16.21
CA ARG A 40 -2.47 -20.84 -16.97
C ARG A 40 -3.74 -20.93 -16.14
N LEU A 41 -3.78 -21.80 -15.13
CA LEU A 41 -4.92 -21.91 -14.24
C LEU A 41 -4.93 -20.76 -13.23
N HIS A 42 -3.82 -20.47 -12.54
CA HIS A 42 -3.82 -19.58 -11.38
C HIS A 42 -4.12 -18.11 -11.69
N HIS A 43 -3.49 -17.52 -12.71
CA HIS A 43 -3.70 -16.10 -13.04
C HIS A 43 -5.05 -15.86 -13.71
N ARG A 44 -5.45 -16.80 -14.56
CA ARG A 44 -6.81 -16.87 -15.10
C ARG A 44 -7.84 -16.94 -13.97
N LEU A 45 -7.66 -17.84 -12.99
CA LEU A 45 -8.58 -18.00 -11.86
C LEU A 45 -8.74 -16.72 -11.03
N GLY A 46 -7.70 -15.89 -10.90
CA GLY A 46 -7.80 -14.60 -10.21
C GLY A 46 -8.69 -13.58 -10.94
N CYS A 47 -8.44 -13.36 -12.23
CA CYS A 47 -9.25 -12.44 -13.04
C CYS A 47 -10.66 -12.98 -13.30
N GLU A 48 -10.78 -14.26 -13.66
CA GLU A 48 -12.06 -14.97 -13.85
C GLU A 48 -12.90 -14.89 -12.57
N SER A 49 -12.30 -15.14 -11.39
CA SER A 49 -13.01 -14.99 -10.11
C SER A 49 -13.55 -13.59 -9.85
N LEU A 50 -12.81 -12.55 -10.24
CA LEU A 50 -13.26 -11.16 -10.09
C LEU A 50 -14.39 -10.85 -11.09
N LEU A 51 -14.22 -11.25 -12.34
CA LEU A 51 -15.20 -11.05 -13.41
C LEU A 51 -16.52 -11.80 -13.13
N ASP A 52 -16.45 -13.03 -12.62
CA ASP A 52 -17.61 -13.84 -12.18
C ASP A 52 -18.41 -13.18 -11.07
N ARG A 53 -17.73 -12.44 -10.19
CA ARG A 53 -18.35 -11.68 -9.09
C ARG A 53 -18.89 -10.33 -9.53
N GLY A 54 -18.76 -9.99 -10.81
CA GLY A 54 -19.30 -8.77 -11.38
C GLY A 54 -18.40 -7.53 -11.25
N PHE A 55 -17.11 -7.72 -10.96
CA PHE A 55 -16.13 -6.63 -11.00
C PHE A 55 -15.69 -6.38 -12.43
N ASN A 56 -15.31 -5.13 -12.73
CA ASN A 56 -14.51 -4.81 -13.90
C ASN A 56 -13.03 -5.05 -13.57
N VAL A 57 -12.25 -5.52 -14.53
CA VAL A 57 -10.86 -5.92 -14.34
C VAL A 57 -9.97 -5.26 -15.40
N ARG A 58 -8.91 -4.60 -14.92
CA ARG A 58 -7.75 -4.19 -15.72
C ARG A 58 -6.64 -5.20 -15.56
N GLY A 59 -6.42 -6.00 -16.59
CA GLY A 59 -5.25 -6.86 -16.67
C GLY A 59 -4.00 -6.07 -17.05
N THR A 60 -2.90 -6.16 -16.29
CA THR A 60 -1.60 -5.69 -16.82
C THR A 60 -0.89 -6.82 -17.55
N VAL A 61 -0.45 -6.56 -18.78
CA VAL A 61 0.27 -7.53 -19.63
C VAL A 61 1.58 -6.95 -20.15
N ARG A 62 2.54 -7.80 -20.49
CA ARG A 62 3.85 -7.34 -21.00
C ARG A 62 3.85 -6.93 -22.46
N SER A 63 2.85 -7.34 -23.24
CA SER A 63 2.76 -7.06 -24.67
C SER A 63 1.32 -7.09 -25.16
N TYR A 64 1.09 -6.42 -26.29
CA TYR A 64 -0.21 -6.40 -26.96
C TYR A 64 -0.70 -7.82 -27.31
N THR A 65 0.17 -8.66 -27.87
CA THR A 65 -0.17 -10.05 -28.24
C THR A 65 -0.73 -10.83 -27.05
N LYS A 66 -0.18 -10.61 -25.85
CA LYS A 66 -0.66 -11.26 -24.62
C LYS A 66 -2.00 -10.69 -24.16
N GLY A 67 -2.17 -9.38 -24.26
CA GLY A 67 -3.45 -8.72 -23.99
C GLY A 67 -4.57 -9.24 -24.89
N ALA A 68 -4.31 -9.33 -26.19
CA ALA A 68 -5.28 -9.84 -27.17
C ALA A 68 -5.72 -11.28 -26.87
N GLN A 69 -4.78 -12.17 -26.50
CA GLN A 69 -5.10 -13.55 -26.09
C GLN A 69 -6.03 -13.60 -24.87
N LEU A 70 -5.77 -12.75 -23.86
CA LEU A 70 -6.62 -12.67 -22.67
C LEU A 70 -7.98 -12.07 -22.98
N GLN A 71 -8.06 -11.12 -23.91
CA GLN A 71 -9.31 -10.54 -24.36
C GLN A 71 -10.19 -11.57 -25.08
N GLU A 72 -9.60 -12.50 -25.85
CA GLU A 72 -10.33 -13.65 -26.41
C GLU A 72 -10.83 -14.60 -25.30
N ILE A 73 -10.00 -14.91 -24.30
CA ILE A 73 -10.36 -15.78 -23.17
C ILE A 73 -11.52 -15.19 -22.35
N PHE A 74 -11.52 -13.88 -22.13
CA PHE A 74 -12.52 -13.18 -21.32
C PHE A 74 -13.62 -12.51 -22.16
N ASN A 75 -13.76 -12.88 -23.44
CA ASN A 75 -14.72 -12.27 -24.36
C ASN A 75 -16.16 -12.34 -23.84
N ASP A 76 -16.53 -13.43 -23.16
CA ASP A 76 -17.87 -13.62 -22.60
C ASP A 76 -18.23 -12.61 -21.48
N TYR A 77 -17.23 -11.90 -20.94
CA TYR A 77 -17.43 -10.86 -19.93
C TYR A 77 -17.64 -9.46 -20.52
N GLY A 78 -17.47 -9.28 -21.85
CA GLY A 78 -17.64 -8.02 -22.56
C GLY A 78 -16.68 -6.93 -22.08
N ASP A 79 -17.16 -5.68 -22.01
CA ASP A 79 -16.38 -4.50 -21.61
C ASP A 79 -15.91 -4.51 -20.14
N ARG A 80 -16.22 -5.57 -19.38
CA ARG A 80 -15.77 -5.71 -18.00
C ARG A 80 -14.30 -6.12 -17.89
N PHE A 81 -13.71 -6.64 -18.97
CA PHE A 81 -12.27 -6.91 -19.02
C PHE A 81 -11.60 -5.96 -20.00
N GLU A 82 -10.59 -5.23 -19.53
CA GLU A 82 -9.63 -4.53 -20.38
C GLU A 82 -8.20 -4.91 -19.98
N PHE A 83 -7.25 -4.62 -20.86
CA PHE A 83 -5.84 -4.77 -20.53
C PHE A 83 -5.04 -3.49 -20.82
N VAL A 84 -3.96 -3.32 -20.06
CA VAL A 84 -2.96 -2.28 -20.28
C VAL A 84 -1.57 -2.89 -20.36
N ILE A 85 -0.69 -2.27 -21.14
CA ILE A 85 0.66 -2.77 -21.34
C ILE A 85 1.59 -2.19 -20.28
N VAL A 86 2.13 -3.08 -19.44
CA VAL A 86 3.23 -2.80 -18.51
C VAL A 86 4.38 -3.74 -18.89
N ALA A 87 5.23 -3.29 -19.80
CA ALA A 87 6.29 -4.11 -20.39
C ALA A 87 7.37 -4.51 -19.36
N ASP A 88 7.74 -3.57 -18.49
CA ASP A 88 8.72 -3.76 -17.43
C ASP A 88 8.17 -3.17 -16.13
N ILE A 89 7.87 -4.04 -15.17
CA ILE A 89 7.31 -3.66 -13.87
C ILE A 89 8.33 -2.98 -12.96
N ALA A 90 9.64 -3.20 -13.17
CA ALA A 90 10.70 -2.61 -12.36
C ALA A 90 11.02 -1.17 -12.78
N LYS A 91 10.50 -0.72 -13.94
CA LYS A 91 10.71 0.63 -14.44
C LYS A 91 9.98 1.64 -13.54
N LYS A 92 10.66 2.74 -13.20
CA LYS A 92 10.04 3.87 -12.50
C LYS A 92 8.83 4.38 -13.30
N GLY A 93 7.69 4.51 -12.62
CA GLY A 93 6.44 4.97 -13.22
C GLY A 93 5.74 3.93 -14.10
N ALA A 94 6.15 2.66 -14.05
CA ALA A 94 5.54 1.57 -14.83
C ALA A 94 4.00 1.47 -14.64
N PHE A 95 3.50 1.91 -13.49
CA PHE A 95 2.10 1.76 -13.09
C PHE A 95 1.32 3.08 -13.04
N ASP A 96 1.95 4.24 -13.33
CA ASP A 96 1.35 5.56 -13.10
C ASP A 96 -0.02 5.76 -13.74
N GLU A 97 -0.19 5.28 -14.98
CA GLU A 97 -1.48 5.30 -15.67
C GLU A 97 -2.40 4.15 -15.25
N THR A 98 -1.82 3.00 -14.91
CA THR A 98 -2.56 1.75 -14.64
C THR A 98 -3.39 1.84 -13.36
N VAL A 99 -2.88 2.55 -12.35
CA VAL A 99 -3.50 2.67 -11.02
C VAL A 99 -4.60 3.73 -10.95
N LYS A 100 -4.80 4.52 -12.02
CA LYS A 100 -5.87 5.52 -12.07
C LYS A 100 -7.23 4.85 -12.23
N ASP A 101 -8.24 5.41 -11.57
CA ASP A 101 -9.63 4.97 -11.67
C ASP A 101 -9.87 3.50 -11.30
N VAL A 102 -9.04 2.95 -10.39
CA VAL A 102 -9.23 1.60 -9.83
C VAL A 102 -9.56 1.68 -8.34
N ASP A 103 -10.41 0.77 -7.86
CA ASP A 103 -10.80 0.74 -6.43
C ASP A 103 -9.90 -0.18 -5.61
N ALA A 104 -9.31 -1.20 -6.26
CA ALA A 104 -8.40 -2.14 -5.62
C ALA A 104 -7.31 -2.61 -6.58
N ILE A 105 -6.17 -2.99 -6.00
CA ILE A 105 -5.01 -3.49 -6.73
C ILE A 105 -4.64 -4.87 -6.18
N ALA A 106 -4.52 -5.86 -7.05
CA ALA A 106 -3.94 -7.16 -6.78
C ALA A 106 -2.57 -7.25 -7.47
N HIS A 107 -1.51 -6.98 -6.73
CA HIS A 107 -0.14 -7.08 -7.21
C HIS A 107 0.33 -8.53 -7.21
N THR A 108 0.26 -9.16 -8.37
CA THR A 108 0.57 -10.58 -8.57
C THR A 108 1.84 -10.80 -9.39
N ALA A 109 2.33 -9.82 -10.15
CA ALA A 109 3.53 -10.01 -10.95
C ALA A 109 4.77 -9.84 -10.10
N SER A 110 5.69 -10.76 -10.29
CA SER A 110 7.05 -10.70 -9.78
C SER A 110 7.98 -10.98 -10.96
N PRO A 111 9.14 -10.34 -11.05
CA PRO A 111 10.17 -10.77 -11.98
C PRO A 111 10.55 -12.23 -11.67
N LEU A 112 10.68 -13.02 -12.72
CA LEU A 112 11.09 -14.41 -12.69
C LEU A 112 12.21 -14.54 -13.72
N ALA A 113 13.42 -14.19 -13.29
CA ALA A 113 14.63 -14.32 -14.10
C ALA A 113 15.35 -15.62 -13.71
N MET A 114 14.94 -16.75 -14.31
CA MET A 114 15.54 -18.07 -14.06
C MET A 114 16.97 -18.24 -14.61
N ASN A 115 17.56 -17.18 -15.17
CA ASN A 115 18.94 -17.18 -15.69
C ASN A 115 19.73 -15.93 -15.23
N ALA A 116 19.35 -15.33 -14.10
CA ALA A 116 20.09 -14.20 -13.53
C ALA A 116 21.55 -14.62 -13.24
N ALA A 117 22.51 -13.84 -13.74
CA ALA A 117 23.93 -14.07 -13.49
C ALA A 117 24.34 -13.53 -12.11
N GLU A 118 23.72 -12.42 -11.70
CA GLU A 118 23.94 -11.77 -10.42
C GLU A 118 22.64 -11.73 -9.61
N PRO A 119 22.68 -11.89 -8.27
CA PRO A 119 21.48 -11.84 -7.44
C PRO A 119 20.62 -10.59 -7.62
N ASP A 120 21.27 -9.45 -7.83
CA ASP A 120 20.60 -8.16 -8.00
C ASP A 120 19.76 -8.09 -9.27
N GLU A 121 20.07 -8.87 -10.30
CA GLU A 121 19.25 -8.97 -11.52
C GLU A 121 17.86 -9.58 -11.25
N LEU A 122 17.68 -10.23 -10.10
CA LEU A 122 16.39 -10.74 -9.63
C LEU A 122 15.83 -9.91 -8.47
N ILE A 123 16.66 -9.59 -7.47
CA ILE A 123 16.24 -8.92 -6.24
C ILE A 123 15.80 -7.47 -6.51
N VAL A 124 16.63 -6.69 -7.22
CA VAL A 124 16.37 -5.26 -7.43
C VAL A 124 15.08 -5.06 -8.24
N PRO A 125 14.84 -5.78 -9.35
CA PRO A 125 13.57 -5.70 -10.07
C PRO A 125 12.35 -6.09 -9.21
N ALA A 126 12.47 -7.09 -8.33
CA ALA A 126 11.37 -7.54 -7.48
C ALA A 126 10.98 -6.47 -6.45
N VAL A 127 11.98 -5.86 -5.80
CA VAL A 127 11.78 -4.76 -4.86
C VAL A 127 11.24 -3.51 -5.58
N ASN A 128 11.83 -3.14 -6.73
CA ASN A 128 11.41 -1.98 -7.50
C ASN A 128 10.00 -2.14 -8.09
N GLY A 129 9.63 -3.34 -8.55
CA GLY A 129 8.28 -3.61 -9.04
C GLY A 129 7.23 -3.45 -7.95
N THR A 130 7.54 -3.94 -6.75
CA THR A 130 6.64 -3.85 -5.59
C THR A 130 6.49 -2.42 -5.08
N THR A 131 7.61 -1.76 -4.79
CA THR A 131 7.60 -0.39 -4.24
C THR A 131 7.20 0.66 -5.29
N GLY A 132 7.51 0.42 -6.57
CA GLY A 132 7.10 1.26 -7.69
C GLY A 132 5.59 1.30 -7.86
N LEU A 133 4.90 0.15 -7.74
CA LEU A 133 3.44 0.10 -7.75
C LEU A 133 2.84 0.89 -6.56
N LEU A 134 3.37 0.71 -5.36
CA LEU A 134 2.91 1.44 -4.17
C LEU A 134 3.10 2.96 -4.33
N ALA A 135 4.24 3.37 -4.89
CA ALA A 135 4.52 4.78 -5.19
C ALA A 135 3.55 5.34 -6.24
N SER A 136 3.31 4.62 -7.34
CA SER A 136 2.32 5.02 -8.36
C SER A 136 0.93 5.12 -7.75
N ALA A 137 0.50 4.12 -6.98
CA ALA A 137 -0.82 4.11 -6.33
C ALA A 137 -0.99 5.32 -5.40
N ARG A 138 0.02 5.63 -4.57
CA ARG A 138 0.00 6.81 -3.70
C ARG A 138 -0.09 8.12 -4.46
N GLN A 139 0.63 8.23 -5.57
CA GLN A 139 0.77 9.49 -6.30
C GLN A 139 -0.40 9.76 -7.26
N PHE A 140 -0.93 8.72 -7.89
CA PHE A 140 -1.86 8.86 -9.02
C PHE A 140 -3.22 8.21 -8.77
N ALA A 141 -3.36 7.32 -7.80
CA ALA A 141 -4.66 6.73 -7.50
C ALA A 141 -5.43 7.56 -6.47
N THR A 142 -6.57 8.09 -6.89
CA THR A 142 -7.48 8.87 -6.02
C THR A 142 -8.58 8.01 -5.39
N THR A 143 -8.81 6.80 -5.92
CA THR A 143 -9.93 5.93 -5.56
C THR A 143 -9.52 4.59 -4.93
N VAL A 144 -8.23 4.25 -4.91
CA VAL A 144 -7.75 2.96 -4.40
C VAL A 144 -8.01 2.86 -2.89
N LYS A 145 -8.74 1.80 -2.50
CA LYS A 145 -9.09 1.48 -1.12
C LYS A 145 -8.26 0.33 -0.55
N ARG A 146 -7.66 -0.48 -1.43
CA ARG A 146 -7.01 -1.73 -1.05
C ARG A 146 -5.91 -2.12 -2.03
N VAL A 147 -4.75 -2.46 -1.49
CA VAL A 147 -3.66 -3.12 -2.23
C VAL A 147 -3.40 -4.48 -1.59
N ILE A 148 -3.42 -5.52 -2.41
CA ILE A 148 -3.13 -6.91 -2.04
C ILE A 148 -1.84 -7.29 -2.75
N LEU A 149 -0.84 -7.69 -1.98
CA LEU A 149 0.42 -8.19 -2.52
C LEU A 149 0.44 -9.72 -2.49
N THR A 150 0.83 -10.31 -3.62
CA THR A 150 1.00 -11.76 -3.73
C THR A 150 2.44 -12.13 -3.39
N SER A 151 2.60 -12.71 -2.21
CA SER A 151 3.86 -13.29 -1.77
C SER A 151 3.84 -14.82 -1.91
N THR A 152 4.68 -15.50 -1.17
CA THR A 152 4.92 -16.93 -1.24
C THR A 152 5.32 -17.44 0.13
N GLY A 153 4.98 -18.68 0.46
CA GLY A 153 5.45 -19.31 1.71
C GLY A 153 6.99 -19.34 1.82
N THR A 154 7.71 -19.18 0.70
CA THR A 154 9.16 -19.07 0.72
C THR A 154 9.70 -17.74 1.27
N ALA A 155 8.87 -16.70 1.36
CA ALA A 155 9.24 -15.42 1.97
C ALA A 155 9.41 -15.53 3.50
N ILE A 156 8.74 -16.52 4.11
CA ILE A 156 8.78 -16.81 5.54
C ILE A 156 9.51 -18.13 5.85
N ALA A 157 9.80 -18.94 4.83
CA ALA A 157 10.45 -20.23 5.04
C ALA A 157 11.43 -20.74 3.96
N SER A 158 12.48 -21.38 4.45
CA SER A 158 13.31 -22.31 3.69
C SER A 158 13.12 -23.75 4.21
N PRO A 159 13.30 -24.78 3.35
CA PRO A 159 13.37 -26.17 3.79
C PRO A 159 14.49 -26.37 4.82
N THR A 160 14.18 -27.10 5.89
CA THR A 160 15.11 -27.42 6.98
C THR A 160 15.20 -28.93 7.16
N ALA A 161 16.30 -29.41 7.77
CA ALA A 161 16.49 -30.83 8.06
C ALA A 161 15.52 -31.34 9.13
N GLU A 162 15.16 -30.48 10.08
CA GLU A 162 14.20 -30.77 11.14
C GLU A 162 12.86 -30.06 10.86
N PRO A 163 11.71 -30.67 11.24
CA PRO A 163 10.41 -30.02 11.13
C PRO A 163 10.37 -28.71 11.91
N ARG A 164 9.84 -27.66 11.28
CA ARG A 164 9.59 -26.37 11.91
C ARG A 164 8.19 -25.88 11.59
N THR A 165 7.56 -25.23 12.55
CA THR A 165 6.31 -24.49 12.35
C THR A 165 6.67 -23.03 12.08
N VAL A 166 5.96 -22.41 11.15
CA VAL A 166 6.09 -20.98 10.83
C VAL A 166 4.73 -20.30 10.88
N ASP A 167 4.73 -19.01 11.18
CA ASP A 167 3.54 -18.14 11.16
C ASP A 167 3.81 -16.83 10.40
N GLU A 168 2.83 -15.92 10.40
CA GLU A 168 2.89 -14.63 9.69
C GLU A 168 3.94 -13.65 10.24
N SER A 169 4.54 -13.93 11.40
CA SER A 169 5.62 -13.11 11.97
C SER A 169 7.02 -13.55 11.52
N ASP A 170 7.14 -14.74 10.91
CA ASP A 170 8.41 -15.27 10.43
C ASP A 170 8.91 -14.56 9.16
N TRP A 171 10.22 -14.47 9.04
CA TRP A 171 10.91 -14.01 7.83
C TRP A 171 11.98 -15.01 7.42
N ASN A 172 12.17 -15.21 6.11
CA ASN A 172 13.22 -16.08 5.60
C ASN A 172 14.59 -15.39 5.63
N GLU A 173 15.11 -15.17 6.85
CA GLU A 173 16.43 -14.60 7.09
C GLU A 173 17.57 -15.49 6.57
N THR A 174 17.32 -16.80 6.45
CA THR A 174 18.30 -17.74 5.92
C THR A 174 18.64 -17.42 4.47
N ALA A 175 17.63 -17.29 3.61
CA ALA A 175 17.84 -16.98 2.20
C ALA A 175 18.52 -15.61 2.00
N VAL A 176 18.06 -14.60 2.75
CA VAL A 176 18.62 -13.24 2.69
C VAL A 176 20.10 -13.25 3.11
N ARG A 177 20.43 -13.91 4.22
CA ARG A 177 21.82 -14.01 4.70
C ARG A 177 22.70 -14.77 3.71
N GLU A 178 22.22 -15.90 3.20
CA GLU A 178 22.98 -16.72 2.26
C GLU A 178 23.32 -15.96 0.98
N VAL A 179 22.36 -15.26 0.38
CA VAL A 179 22.60 -14.46 -0.82
C VAL A 179 23.56 -13.30 -0.52
N ARG A 180 23.44 -12.65 0.64
CA ARG A 180 24.37 -11.59 1.05
C ARG A 180 25.80 -12.09 1.20
N GLU A 181 25.99 -13.29 1.75
CA GLU A 181 27.31 -13.85 2.02
C GLU A 181 27.96 -14.48 0.78
N LYS A 182 27.17 -15.15 -0.06
CA LYS A 182 27.69 -15.88 -1.23
C LYS A 182 27.66 -15.05 -2.52
N GLY A 183 26.87 -13.98 -2.60
CA GLY A 183 26.70 -13.19 -3.82
C GLY A 183 26.32 -14.09 -5.01
N ARG A 184 27.07 -13.99 -6.11
CA ARG A 184 26.90 -14.82 -7.32
C ARG A 184 26.99 -16.33 -7.11
N GLU A 185 27.59 -16.79 -6.00
CA GLU A 185 27.70 -18.21 -5.67
C GLU A 185 26.45 -18.76 -4.97
N ALA A 186 25.50 -17.89 -4.62
CA ALA A 186 24.20 -18.32 -4.11
C ALA A 186 23.43 -19.09 -5.19
N SER A 187 22.71 -20.13 -4.78
CA SER A 187 21.88 -20.87 -5.73
C SER A 187 20.74 -19.99 -6.26
N GLN A 188 20.30 -20.21 -7.50
CA GLN A 188 19.17 -19.47 -8.07
C GLN A 188 17.89 -19.59 -7.23
N ILE A 189 17.69 -20.72 -6.56
CA ILE A 189 16.56 -20.94 -5.66
C ILE A 189 16.66 -20.01 -4.45
N GLU A 190 17.83 -19.91 -3.81
CA GLU A 190 18.01 -19.00 -2.68
C GLU A 190 17.92 -17.54 -3.09
N THR A 191 18.46 -17.17 -4.26
CA THR A 191 18.29 -15.84 -4.84
C THR A 191 16.81 -15.51 -5.05
N TYR A 192 16.02 -16.44 -5.60
CA TYR A 192 14.58 -16.27 -5.73
C TYR A 192 13.88 -16.10 -4.39
N ARG A 193 14.20 -16.94 -3.39
CA ARG A 193 13.63 -16.84 -2.04
C ARG A 193 13.94 -15.49 -1.42
N ALA A 194 15.19 -15.06 -1.43
CA ALA A 194 15.61 -13.75 -0.93
C ALA A 194 14.89 -12.60 -1.66
N SER A 195 14.72 -12.68 -2.99
CA SER A 195 14.00 -11.66 -3.75
C SER A 195 12.55 -11.50 -3.29
N LYS A 196 11.85 -12.60 -2.99
CA LYS A 196 10.47 -12.58 -2.51
C LYS A 196 10.38 -12.05 -1.08
N THR A 197 11.30 -12.47 -0.20
CA THR A 197 11.42 -11.95 1.17
C THR A 197 11.66 -10.45 1.19
N LEU A 198 12.63 -9.97 0.41
CA LEU A 198 13.01 -8.56 0.39
C LEU A 198 11.96 -7.68 -0.29
N ALA A 199 11.29 -8.16 -1.33
CA ALA A 199 10.19 -7.44 -1.97
C ALA A 199 8.99 -7.27 -1.02
N GLU A 200 8.61 -8.32 -0.29
CA GLU A 200 7.55 -8.23 0.72
C GLU A 200 7.95 -7.30 1.88
N ARG A 201 9.18 -7.43 2.40
CA ARG A 201 9.70 -6.55 3.45
C ARG A 201 9.69 -5.09 3.02
N ALA A 202 10.15 -4.80 1.80
CA ALA A 202 10.15 -3.45 1.26
C ALA A 202 8.73 -2.87 1.12
N ALA A 203 7.71 -3.69 0.86
CA ALA A 203 6.32 -3.25 0.84
C ALA A 203 5.85 -2.81 2.24
N TRP A 204 6.17 -3.59 3.28
CA TRP A 204 5.83 -3.25 4.66
C TRP A 204 6.62 -2.04 5.17
N GLU A 205 7.92 -1.97 4.91
CA GLU A 205 8.74 -0.79 5.23
C GLU A 205 8.23 0.46 4.52
N TRP A 206 7.85 0.36 3.25
CA TRP A 206 7.24 1.47 2.51
C TRP A 206 5.95 1.91 3.21
N TYR A 207 5.09 0.98 3.57
CA TYR A 207 3.85 1.29 4.29
C TYR A 207 4.12 2.00 5.61
N ASP A 208 5.02 1.44 6.42
CA ASP A 208 5.38 1.96 7.74
C ASP A 208 5.97 3.36 7.67
N VAL A 209 6.87 3.62 6.72
CA VAL A 209 7.43 4.96 6.53
C VAL A 209 6.32 5.95 6.24
N HIS A 210 5.39 5.62 5.34
CA HIS A 210 4.37 6.56 4.90
C HIS A 210 3.29 6.82 5.96
N VAL A 211 2.88 5.82 6.74
CA VAL A 211 1.92 6.03 7.85
C VAL A 211 2.55 6.69 9.09
N ASN A 212 3.87 6.57 9.25
CA ASN A 212 4.63 7.23 10.33
C ASN A 212 5.25 8.58 9.89
N THR A 213 4.84 9.12 8.75
CA THR A 213 5.13 10.51 8.37
C THR A 213 4.09 11.47 8.95
N GLY A 214 4.53 12.70 9.23
CA GLY A 214 3.70 13.76 9.79
C GLY A 214 4.55 14.75 10.61
N THR A 215 4.19 16.03 10.53
CA THR A 215 4.90 17.14 11.17
C THR A 215 4.03 17.78 12.24
N SER A 216 3.03 18.56 11.82
CA SER A 216 2.05 19.22 12.66
C SER A 216 0.73 19.39 11.92
N TRP A 217 -0.36 19.61 12.66
CA TRP A 217 -1.69 19.77 12.08
C TRP A 217 -2.45 20.91 12.79
N VAL A 218 -3.50 21.40 12.15
CA VAL A 218 -4.42 22.42 12.67
C VAL A 218 -5.76 22.32 11.93
N ASP A 219 -6.88 22.53 12.63
CA ASP A 219 -8.20 22.64 12.00
C ASP A 219 -8.28 23.93 11.17
N VAL A 220 -8.83 23.86 9.95
CA VAL A 220 -8.93 25.04 9.07
C VAL A 220 -9.78 26.16 9.67
N ARG A 221 -10.74 25.83 10.54
CA ARG A 221 -11.59 26.79 11.26
C ARG A 221 -10.81 27.49 12.36
N ASP A 222 -9.89 26.79 13.02
CA ASP A 222 -8.97 27.39 13.99
C ASP A 222 -8.02 28.36 13.28
N VAL A 223 -7.55 28.01 12.08
CA VAL A 223 -6.78 28.94 11.24
C VAL A 223 -7.60 30.18 10.90
N ALA A 224 -8.86 30.01 10.46
CA ALA A 224 -9.73 31.15 10.15
C ALA A 224 -9.96 32.06 11.37
N GLU A 225 -10.23 31.47 12.54
CA GLU A 225 -10.39 32.22 13.78
C GLU A 225 -9.09 32.94 14.18
N ALA A 226 -7.94 32.29 14.03
CA ALA A 226 -6.64 32.92 14.28
C ALA A 226 -6.41 34.17 13.41
N HIS A 227 -6.86 34.14 12.14
CA HIS A 227 -6.78 35.31 11.27
C HIS A 227 -7.69 36.45 11.76
N VAL A 228 -8.91 36.14 12.19
CA VAL A 228 -9.84 37.14 12.74
C VAL A 228 -9.25 37.76 14.02
N LEU A 229 -8.76 36.94 14.94
CA LEU A 229 -8.15 37.42 16.19
C LEU A 229 -6.91 38.27 15.93
N ALA A 230 -6.07 37.91 14.95
CA ALA A 230 -4.91 38.71 14.57
C ALA A 230 -5.28 40.08 14.00
N LEU A 231 -6.45 40.22 13.36
CA LEU A 231 -6.97 41.51 12.90
C LEU A 231 -7.52 42.37 14.04
N LEU A 232 -8.15 41.73 15.03
CA LEU A 232 -8.84 42.42 16.11
C LEU A 232 -7.93 42.82 17.27
N LYS A 233 -6.81 42.11 17.46
CA LYS A 233 -5.91 42.32 18.60
C LYS A 233 -4.70 43.17 18.21
N PRO A 234 -4.56 44.40 18.73
CA PRO A 234 -3.42 45.26 18.43
C PRO A 234 -2.07 44.62 18.72
N GLU A 235 -2.00 43.76 19.75
CA GLU A 235 -0.80 43.03 20.17
C GLU A 235 -0.31 42.02 19.12
N ALA A 236 -1.12 41.66 18.13
CA ALA A 236 -0.72 40.83 17.00
C ALA A 236 0.04 41.62 15.91
N GLY A 237 0.04 42.95 15.98
CA GLY A 237 0.72 43.80 15.01
C GLY A 237 2.23 43.57 14.98
N GLY A 238 2.76 43.24 13.79
CA GLY A 238 4.20 42.98 13.59
C GLY A 238 4.67 41.61 14.05
N GLU A 239 3.77 40.74 14.51
CA GLU A 239 4.11 39.41 14.99
C GLU A 239 4.01 38.35 13.89
N ARG A 240 4.87 37.33 13.99
CA ARG A 240 4.69 36.06 13.31
C ARG A 240 4.21 35.04 14.34
N ILE A 241 2.98 34.55 14.16
CA ILE A 241 2.29 33.68 15.10
C ILE A 241 2.17 32.28 14.47
N VAL A 242 2.66 31.26 15.17
CA VAL A 242 2.54 29.86 14.73
C VAL A 242 1.25 29.29 15.32
N VAL A 243 0.36 28.78 14.46
CA VAL A 243 -0.93 28.21 14.85
C VAL A 243 -0.91 26.72 14.52
N THR A 244 -1.00 25.88 15.55
CA THR A 244 -0.88 24.42 15.41
C THR A 244 -1.46 23.70 16.62
N SER A 245 -2.29 22.68 16.37
CA SER A 245 -2.91 21.85 17.41
C SER A 245 -1.97 20.75 17.93
N GLY A 246 -0.77 20.63 17.35
CA GLY A 246 0.31 19.77 17.84
C GLY A 246 0.94 18.93 16.72
N PRO A 247 1.95 18.11 17.06
CA PRO A 247 2.51 17.18 16.10
C PRO A 247 1.55 16.00 15.86
N PHE A 248 1.62 15.38 14.69
CA PHE A 248 0.87 14.16 14.37
C PHE A 248 1.65 13.24 13.43
N LYS A 249 1.23 12.00 13.35
CA LYS A 249 1.51 11.04 12.28
C LYS A 249 0.20 10.67 11.58
N TRP A 250 0.27 10.21 10.33
CA TRP A 250 -0.93 9.71 9.64
C TRP A 250 -1.64 8.59 10.41
N GLN A 251 -0.88 7.76 11.13
CA GLN A 251 -1.46 6.76 12.01
C GLN A 251 -2.31 7.35 13.14
N ASP A 252 -1.98 8.54 13.69
CA ASP A 252 -2.82 9.22 14.69
C ASP A 252 -4.19 9.59 14.11
N LEU A 253 -4.22 10.03 12.83
CA LEU A 253 -5.45 10.36 12.13
C LEU A 253 -6.30 9.11 11.86
N ILE A 254 -5.66 7.98 11.51
CA ILE A 254 -6.35 6.68 11.36
C ILE A 254 -6.98 6.26 12.68
N LEU A 255 -6.25 6.38 13.79
CA LEU A 255 -6.75 6.05 15.12
C LEU A 255 -7.89 7.01 15.53
N ALA A 256 -7.82 8.29 15.19
CA ALA A 256 -8.91 9.25 15.40
C ALA A 256 -10.16 8.87 14.58
N ALA A 257 -9.99 8.53 13.31
CA ALA A 257 -11.08 8.08 12.45
C ALA A 257 -11.77 6.82 13.00
N ARG A 258 -11.00 5.86 13.54
CA ARG A 258 -11.56 4.68 14.22
C ARG A 258 -12.33 5.02 15.49
N ARG A 259 -11.85 5.96 16.31
CA ARG A 259 -12.59 6.42 17.49
C ARG A 259 -13.93 7.05 17.13
N VAL A 260 -14.00 7.69 15.96
CA VAL A 260 -15.19 8.44 15.51
C VAL A 260 -16.19 7.57 14.74
N GLU A 261 -15.72 6.79 13.77
CA GLU A 261 -16.56 6.02 12.83
C GLU A 261 -16.58 4.51 13.14
N GLY A 262 -15.73 4.05 14.07
CA GLY A 262 -15.68 2.66 14.53
C GLY A 262 -14.71 1.78 13.75
N ASP A 263 -14.86 0.46 13.96
CA ASP A 263 -13.91 -0.56 13.50
C ASP A 263 -13.91 -0.79 11.98
N GLU A 264 -14.84 -0.17 11.26
CA GLU A 264 -14.88 -0.19 9.80
C GLU A 264 -13.64 0.47 9.19
N ILE A 265 -13.07 1.51 9.82
CA ILE A 265 -11.82 2.14 9.40
C ILE A 265 -10.65 1.17 9.64
N PRO A 266 -9.65 1.00 8.76
CA PRO A 266 -8.56 0.05 8.98
C PRO A 266 -7.77 0.42 10.24
N ILE A 267 -7.25 -0.59 10.96
CA ILE A 267 -6.41 -0.33 12.15
C ILE A 267 -5.08 0.35 11.80
N GLY A 268 -4.64 0.23 10.55
CA GLY A 268 -3.38 0.81 10.09
C GLY A 268 -2.18 0.01 10.60
N ASN A 269 -1.09 0.69 10.96
CA ASN A 269 0.08 0.05 11.56
C ASN A 269 -0.20 -0.35 13.02
N THR A 270 -0.31 -1.65 13.28
CA THR A 270 -0.57 -2.23 14.60
C THR A 270 0.62 -2.18 15.55
N SER A 271 1.83 -1.95 15.04
CA SER A 271 3.03 -1.77 15.86
C SER A 271 3.22 -0.32 16.33
N TYR A 272 2.40 0.62 15.84
CA TYR A 272 2.48 2.02 16.20
C TYR A 272 2.01 2.28 17.63
N ASP A 273 2.88 2.93 18.41
CA ASP A 273 2.61 3.37 19.78
C ASP A 273 2.71 4.89 19.85
N PRO A 274 1.57 5.62 19.96
CA PRO A 274 1.57 7.08 20.06
C PRO A 274 2.42 7.60 21.23
N SER A 275 2.55 6.82 22.32
CA SER A 275 3.32 7.22 23.51
C SER A 275 4.83 7.16 23.32
N LYS A 276 5.32 6.35 22.37
CA LYS A 276 6.74 6.16 22.06
C LYS A 276 7.17 6.83 20.77
N THR A 277 6.23 7.43 20.05
CA THR A 277 6.48 7.99 18.73
C THR A 277 7.33 9.25 18.80
N VAL A 278 8.35 9.30 17.94
CA VAL A 278 9.23 10.45 17.81
C VAL A 278 8.67 11.41 16.75
N HIS A 279 8.46 12.66 17.17
CA HIS A 279 8.14 13.77 16.27
C HIS A 279 9.37 14.66 16.11
N PHE A 280 9.91 14.71 14.89
CA PHE A 280 11.16 15.42 14.59
C PHE A 280 11.04 16.94 14.68
N ILE A 281 9.83 17.49 14.55
CA ILE A 281 9.56 18.91 14.65
C ILE A 281 8.46 19.12 15.69
N ARG A 282 8.70 20.06 16.61
CA ARG A 282 7.70 20.57 17.55
C ARG A 282 7.76 22.08 17.54
N TYR A 283 6.62 22.71 17.29
CA TYR A 283 6.50 24.17 17.31
C TYR A 283 6.14 24.64 18.71
N ARG A 284 6.65 25.82 19.11
CA ARG A 284 6.24 26.49 20.36
C ARG A 284 5.06 27.42 20.08
N THR A 285 3.98 27.26 20.83
CA THR A 285 2.69 27.97 20.66
C THR A 285 2.43 29.02 21.73
N GLU A 286 3.33 29.23 22.70
CA GLU A 286 3.19 30.21 23.80
C GLU A 286 2.79 31.62 23.33
N ARG A 287 3.23 32.03 22.13
CA ARG A 287 2.87 33.32 21.54
C ARG A 287 1.43 33.36 21.04
N GLU A 288 0.99 32.29 20.40
CA GLU A 288 -0.39 32.14 19.92
C GLU A 288 -1.34 32.12 21.12
N GLU A 289 -1.05 31.30 22.14
CA GLU A 289 -1.81 31.24 23.39
C GLU A 289 -1.90 32.61 24.09
N ARG A 290 -0.78 33.35 24.17
CA ARG A 290 -0.76 34.66 24.82
C ARG A 290 -1.48 35.75 24.03
N ILE A 291 -1.27 35.80 22.71
CA ILE A 291 -1.80 36.90 21.87
C ILE A 291 -3.21 36.56 21.41
N LEU A 292 -3.40 35.43 20.75
CA LEU A 292 -4.68 35.03 20.17
C LEU A 292 -5.57 34.36 21.21
N GLY A 293 -5.01 33.56 22.13
CA GLY A 293 -5.80 32.82 23.11
C GLY A 293 -6.79 31.88 22.43
N LEU A 294 -6.35 31.21 21.37
CA LEU A 294 -7.20 30.36 20.56
C LEU A 294 -7.47 29.05 21.30
N GLU A 295 -8.74 28.64 21.33
CA GLU A 295 -9.10 27.30 21.76
C GLU A 295 -9.11 26.38 20.53
N HIS A 296 -8.21 25.40 20.54
CA HIS A 296 -8.06 24.46 19.44
C HIS A 296 -9.12 23.36 19.49
N ARG A 297 -9.63 23.01 18.30
CA ARG A 297 -10.43 21.79 18.12
C ARG A 297 -9.55 20.56 18.29
N SER A 298 -10.14 19.49 18.82
CA SER A 298 -9.46 18.21 18.96
C SER A 298 -9.28 17.49 17.61
N LEU A 299 -8.35 16.54 17.57
CA LEU A 299 -8.15 15.71 16.38
C LEU A 299 -9.40 14.90 16.06
N ASP A 300 -10.13 14.44 17.08
CA ASP A 300 -11.35 13.64 16.92
C ASP A 300 -12.50 14.49 16.35
N GLU A 301 -12.68 15.73 16.80
CA GLU A 301 -13.66 16.67 16.23
C GLU A 301 -13.32 17.00 14.78
N THR A 302 -12.06 17.36 14.51
CA THR A 302 -11.57 17.67 13.16
C THR A 302 -11.78 16.48 12.22
N THR A 303 -11.46 15.27 12.68
CA THR A 303 -11.60 14.04 11.88
C THR A 303 -13.06 13.72 11.61
N ARG A 304 -13.94 13.86 12.61
CA ARG A 304 -15.37 13.65 12.46
C ARG A 304 -15.98 14.56 11.41
N ASP A 305 -15.63 15.84 11.46
CA ASP A 305 -16.18 16.83 10.54
C ASP A 305 -15.63 16.63 9.12
N LEU A 306 -14.36 16.22 8.99
CA LEU A 306 -13.76 15.86 7.71
C LEU A 306 -14.46 14.66 7.06
N LEU A 307 -14.74 13.60 7.82
CA LEU A 307 -15.36 12.38 7.30
C LEU A 307 -16.84 12.55 6.97
N ARG A 308 -17.50 13.54 7.58
CA ARG A 308 -18.94 13.83 7.40
C ARG A 308 -19.20 15.05 6.53
N ALA A 309 -18.16 15.65 5.98
CA ALA A 309 -18.30 16.73 5.02
C ALA A 309 -19.08 16.23 3.78
N PRO A 310 -20.09 16.98 3.31
CA PRO A 310 -20.94 16.58 2.20
C PRO A 310 -20.22 16.57 0.84
#